data_AF-A0A4Q0XUL8-F1
#
_entry.id   AF-A0A4Q0XUL8-F1
#
_cell.length_a   1.000
_cell.length_b   1.000
_cell.length_c   1.000
_cell.angle_alpha   90.00
_cell.angle_beta   90.00
_cell.angle_gamma   90.00
#
_symmetry.space_group_name_H-M   'P 1'
#
loop_
_entity.id
_entity.type
_entity.pdbx_description
1 polymer ?
#
loop_
_entity_poly.entity_id
_entity_poly.type
_entity_poly.pdbx_seq_one_letter_code
_entity_poly.pdbx_strand_id
1 'polypeptide(L)' 'MEEIVVSKEELIKMFEDERIIDSGRGWMMDNEEVELIALHEVDPKFLQDITNAKFYKITVKGKK' A
#
# COMPACT_ATOMS: atom_id res chain seq x y z
N MET A 1 13.07 -10.12 -0.60
CA MET A 1 11.71 -9.62 -0.41
C MET A 1 11.64 -8.35 -1.21
N GLU A 2 10.74 -8.26 -2.18
CA GLU A 2 10.56 -7.02 -2.94
C GLU A 2 9.62 -6.13 -2.13
N GLU A 3 10.16 -5.01 -1.67
CA GLU A 3 9.38 -3.95 -1.02
C GLU A 3 9.42 -2.74 -1.94
N ILE A 4 8.27 -2.16 -2.23
CA ILE A 4 8.15 -1.00 -3.10
C ILE A 4 7.49 0.12 -2.32
N VAL A 5 8.11 1.29 -2.27
CA VAL A 5 7.48 2.49 -1.71
C VAL A 5 6.96 3.33 -2.87
N VAL A 6 5.68 3.67 -2.82
CA VAL A 6 4.99 4.45 -3.84
C VAL A 6 4.28 5.64 -3.20
N SER A 7 4.09 6.71 -3.94
CA SER A 7 3.22 7.81 -3.52
C SER A 7 1.74 7.43 -3.59
N LYS A 8 0.88 8.20 -2.94
CA LYS A 8 -0.59 8.05 -3.04
C LYS A 8 -1.07 8.07 -4.50
N GLU A 9 -0.55 8.99 -5.31
CA GLU A 9 -0.94 9.14 -6.71
C GLU A 9 -0.54 7.92 -7.55
N GLU A 10 0.66 7.38 -7.30
CA GLU A 10 1.11 6.14 -7.95
C GLU A 10 0.28 4.94 -7.52
N LEU A 11 -0.04 4.83 -6.22
CA LEU A 11 -0.89 3.75 -5.73
C LEU A 11 -2.27 3.78 -6.40
N ILE A 12 -2.88 4.97 -6.53
CA ILE A 12 -4.16 5.14 -7.23
C ILE A 12 -4.02 4.66 -8.68
N LYS A 13 -2.98 5.07 -9.41
CA LYS A 13 -2.73 4.59 -10.77
C LYS A 13 -2.57 3.07 -10.85
N MET A 14 -1.90 2.45 -9.88
CA MET A 14 -1.76 0.99 -9.83
C MET A 14 -3.10 0.26 -9.65
N PHE A 15 -4.07 0.87 -8.96
CA PHE A 15 -5.44 0.36 -8.90
C PHE A 15 -6.22 0.62 -10.19
N GLU A 16 -6.07 1.80 -10.79
CA GLU A 16 -6.71 2.14 -12.08
C GLU A 16 -6.21 1.25 -13.23
N ASP A 17 -4.92 0.90 -13.22
CA ASP A 17 -4.26 0.03 -14.19
C ASP A 17 -4.48 -1.48 -13.89
N GLU A 18 -5.29 -1.82 -12.87
CA GLU A 18 -5.53 -3.19 -12.39
C GLU A 18 -4.25 -3.98 -12.03
N ARG A 19 -3.14 -3.27 -11.76
CA ARG A 19 -1.90 -3.90 -11.28
C ARG A 19 -2.04 -4.40 -9.85
N ILE A 20 -2.83 -3.68 -9.04
CA ILE A 20 -3.25 -4.12 -7.71
C ILE A 20 -4.77 -4.31 -7.74
N ILE A 21 -5.22 -5.48 -7.33
CA ILE A 21 -6.64 -5.82 -7.32
C ILE A 21 -7.08 -6.23 -5.92
N ASP A 22 -8.32 -5.89 -5.57
CA ASP A 22 -8.98 -6.39 -4.37
C ASP A 22 -9.53 -7.79 -4.65
N SER A 23 -8.98 -8.79 -3.97
CA SER A 23 -9.45 -10.18 -4.06
C SER A 23 -10.63 -10.49 -3.12
N GLY A 24 -11.09 -9.51 -2.34
CA GLY A 24 -12.08 -9.64 -1.27
C GLY A 24 -11.50 -10.22 0.03
N ARG A 25 -10.26 -10.71 0.02
CA ARG A 25 -9.52 -11.19 1.21
C ARG A 25 -8.28 -10.35 1.51
N GLY A 26 -7.86 -9.51 0.57
CA GLY A 26 -6.63 -8.75 0.60
C GLY A 26 -6.27 -8.23 -0.78
N TRP A 27 -5.11 -7.60 -0.86
CA TRP A 27 -4.59 -7.01 -2.09
C TRP A 27 -3.74 -8.04 -2.83
N MET A 28 -3.91 -8.12 -4.15
CA MET A 28 -3.10 -8.98 -5.01
C MET A 28 -2.34 -8.12 -6.02
N MET A 29 -1.07 -8.42 -6.23
CA MET A 29 -0.23 -7.81 -7.26
C MET A 29 0.57 -8.94 -7.93
N ASP A 30 0.56 -9.01 -9.25
CA ASP A 30 1.29 -10.04 -10.02
C ASP A 30 0.99 -11.49 -9.55
N ASN A 31 -0.27 -11.75 -9.18
CA ASN A 31 -0.75 -13.05 -8.66
C ASN A 31 -0.18 -13.46 -7.29
N GLU A 32 0.45 -12.54 -6.56
CA GLU A 32 0.87 -12.70 -5.16
C GLU A 32 0.06 -11.80 -4.23
N GLU A 33 -0.20 -12.26 -3.00
CA GLU A 33 -0.85 -11.43 -1.98
C GLU A 33 0.15 -10.38 -1.48
N VAL A 34 -0.28 -9.13 -1.37
CA VAL A 34 0.54 -8.01 -0.90
C VAL A 34 -0.13 -7.28 0.26
N GLU A 35 0.69 -6.65 1.09
CA GLU A 35 0.26 -5.76 2.15
C GLU A 35 0.57 -4.31 1.77
N LEU A 36 -0.39 -3.42 2.02
CA LEU A 36 -0.26 -1.99 1.82
C LEU A 36 -0.15 -1.30 3.18
N ILE A 37 1.00 -0.68 3.45
CA ILE A 37 1.30 -0.02 4.70
C ILE A 37 1.39 1.48 4.44
N ALA A 38 0.48 2.26 5.02
CA ALA A 38 0.52 3.72 4.97
C ALA A 38 1.72 4.26 5.76
N LEU A 39 2.55 5.08 5.12
CA LEU A 39 3.70 5.72 5.76
C LEU A 39 3.32 7.16 6.12
N HIS A 40 3.17 7.41 7.42
CA HIS A 40 2.90 8.72 7.99
C HIS A 40 4.17 9.29 8.63
N GLU A 41 4.55 10.51 8.25
CA GLU A 41 5.65 11.26 8.87
C GLU A 41 5.19 12.09 10.09
N VAL A 42 3.92 11.95 10.50
CA VAL A 42 3.33 12.72 11.59
C VAL A 42 3.43 11.98 12.93
N ASP A 43 3.81 12.74 13.96
CA ASP A 43 3.81 12.28 15.35
C ASP A 43 2.40 11.76 15.72
N PRO A 44 2.28 10.59 16.38
CA PRO A 44 1.00 10.02 16.76
C PRO A 44 0.04 10.99 17.48
N LYS A 45 0.57 12.01 18.18
CA LYS A 45 -0.26 13.03 18.84
C LYS A 45 -1.01 13.97 17.88
N PHE A 46 -0.63 13.98 16.60
CA PHE A 46 -1.24 14.77 15.52
C PHE A 46 -1.94 13.90 14.46
N LEU A 47 -2.24 12.63 14.79
CA LEU A 47 -3.03 11.68 13.98
C LEU A 47 -4.51 12.12 13.82
N GLN A 48 -4.81 13.41 13.67
CA GLN A 48 -6.15 13.84 13.23
C GLN A 48 -6.37 13.51 11.74
N ASP A 49 -5.28 13.46 10.95
CA ASP A 49 -5.29 13.17 9.51
C ASP A 49 -4.71 11.78 9.15
N ILE A 50 -5.15 10.73 9.86
CA ILE A 50 -4.72 9.33 9.60
C ILE A 50 -5.01 8.89 8.15
N THR A 51 -5.94 9.55 7.48
CA THR A 51 -6.34 9.20 6.11
C THR A 51 -5.44 9.81 5.03
N ASN A 52 -4.50 10.71 5.39
CA ASN A 52 -3.71 11.46 4.42
C ASN A 52 -2.22 11.06 4.40
N ALA A 53 -1.96 9.76 4.19
CA ALA A 53 -0.60 9.30 3.94
C ALA A 53 -0.11 9.80 2.58
N LYS A 54 1.13 10.31 2.56
CA LYS A 54 1.78 10.72 1.30
C LYS A 54 2.36 9.52 0.55
N PHE A 55 2.81 8.52 1.29
CA PHE A 55 3.48 7.34 0.75
C PHE A 55 2.87 6.07 1.33
N TYR A 56 2.99 4.99 0.56
CA TYR A 56 2.54 3.66 0.91
C TYR A 56 3.66 2.67 0.57
N LYS A 57 3.89 1.71 1.46
CA LYS A 57 4.79 0.59 1.23
C LYS A 57 3.99 -0.64 0.82
N ILE A 58 4.37 -1.26 -0.28
CA ILE A 58 3.82 -2.51 -0.79
C ILE A 58 4.81 -3.62 -0.46
N THR A 59 4.34 -4.67 0.22
CA THR A 59 5.18 -5.83 0.58
C THR A 59 4.49 -7.13 0.26
N VAL A 60 5.17 -8.04 -0.43
CA VAL A 60 4.64 -9.39 -0.73
C VAL A 60 4.48 -10.19 0.57
N LYS A 61 3.26 -10.66 0.80
CA LYS A 61 2.88 -11.46 1.96
C LYS A 61 3.20 -12.92 1.67
N GLY A 62 4.36 -13.40 2.12
CA GLY A 62 4.65 -14.84 2.01
C GLY A 62 6.09 -15.30 1.76
N LYS A 63 7.12 -14.59 2.21
CA LYS A 63 8.43 -15.24 2.44
C LYS A 63 8.71 -15.32 3.94
N LYS A 64 8.13 -16.32 4.60
CA LYS A 64 8.59 -16.78 5.91
C LYS A 64 9.37 -18.07 5.74
#